data_AF-A0A7S3I212-F1
#
_entry.id   AF-A0A7S3I212-F1
#
_cell.length_a   1.000
_cell.length_b   1.000
_cell.length_c   1.000
_cell.angle_alpha   90.00
_cell.angle_beta   90.00
_cell.angle_gamma   90.00
#
_symmetry.space_group_name_H-M   'P 1'
#
loop_
_entity.id
_entity.type
_entity.pdbx_description
1 polymer ?
#
loop_
_entity_poly.entity_id
_entity_poly.type
_entity_poly.pdbx_seq_one_letter_code
_entity_poly.pdbx_strand_id
1 'polypeptide(L)'
;MMEEFRQKWPAIKTRKRIEIHVNSLSIEEMKRISMDKFLQRENAQISRIFATKDPNVDIIYVSPFQMTPDVLGYYTKILEIGDIESGSKRVHFMTPENIEKFPNHFSLTQILLYSPKTLQRIKSMIKGKQAYIVPGSVSQDDVKLSIRLAIPIFSGEPQKQHLYSTKSGAKKIFQ
;
A
#
# COMPACT_ATOMS: atom_id res chain seq x y z
N MET A 1 19.17 -0.24 -1.74
CA MET A 1 17.89 -0.35 -1.01
C MET A 1 17.14 -1.63 -1.34
N MET A 2 16.69 -1.88 -2.58
CA MET A 2 15.89 -3.09 -2.91
C MET A 2 16.68 -4.40 -2.80
N GLU A 3 17.92 -4.45 -3.30
CA GLU A 3 18.76 -5.66 -3.21
C GLU A 3 19.09 -6.02 -1.76
N GLU A 4 19.46 -5.01 -0.97
CA GLU A 4 19.68 -5.17 0.48
C GLU A 4 18.40 -5.65 1.20
N PHE A 5 17.24 -5.11 0.84
CA PHE A 5 15.96 -5.54 1.38
C PHE A 5 15.67 -7.02 1.07
N ARG A 6 15.93 -7.46 -0.16
CA ARG A 6 15.81 -8.86 -0.57
C ARG A 6 16.74 -9.77 0.25
N GLN A 7 18.00 -9.40 0.41
CA GLN A 7 18.99 -10.17 1.18
C GLN A 7 18.62 -10.27 2.66
N LYS A 8 18.09 -9.18 3.24
CA LYS A 8 17.68 -9.11 4.66
C LYS A 8 16.29 -9.68 4.91
N TRP A 9 15.51 -10.02 3.88
CA TRP A 9 14.12 -10.48 4.01
C TRP A 9 13.93 -11.64 5.01
N PRO A 10 14.79 -12.68 5.04
CA PRO A 10 14.65 -13.77 6.01
C PRO A 10 14.65 -13.31 7.48
N ALA A 11 15.38 -12.23 7.79
CA ALA A 11 15.40 -11.62 9.12
C ALA A 11 14.27 -10.61 9.32
N ILE A 12 13.88 -9.87 8.28
CA ILE A 12 12.80 -8.88 8.35
C ILE A 12 11.45 -9.55 8.63
N LYS A 13 11.15 -10.68 7.97
CA LYS A 13 9.87 -11.37 8.08
C LYS A 13 9.57 -11.94 9.48
N THR A 14 10.58 -12.07 10.34
CA THR A 14 10.44 -12.60 11.71
C THR A 14 10.45 -11.51 12.79
N ARG A 15 10.65 -10.24 12.41
CA ARG A 15 10.75 -9.11 13.33
C ARG A 15 9.55 -8.17 13.21
N LYS A 16 9.38 -7.33 14.23
CA LYS A 16 8.41 -6.22 14.20
C LYS A 16 8.66 -5.32 13.00
N ARG A 17 7.61 -5.07 12.21
CA ARG A 17 7.67 -4.30 10.97
C ARG A 17 6.36 -3.59 10.69
N ILE A 18 6.45 -2.47 9.97
CA ILE A 18 5.30 -1.71 9.49
C ILE A 18 5.13 -1.96 8.00
N GLU A 19 3.96 -2.42 7.61
CA GLU A 19 3.57 -2.54 6.21
C GLU A 19 2.71 -1.33 5.81
N ILE A 20 3.16 -0.59 4.80
CA ILE A 20 2.43 0.57 4.27
C ILE A 20 1.70 0.11 3.01
N HIS A 21 0.43 -0.23 3.15
CA HIS A 21 -0.40 -0.73 2.08
C HIS A 21 -0.92 0.44 1.24
N VAL A 22 -0.49 0.50 -0.01
CA VAL A 22 -0.92 1.50 -1.00
C VAL A 22 -1.40 0.74 -2.22
N ASN A 23 -2.68 0.36 -2.25
CA ASN A 23 -3.28 -0.33 -3.38
C ASN A 23 -3.63 0.65 -4.51
N SER A 24 -2.60 1.26 -5.10
CA SER A 24 -2.79 2.19 -6.21
C SER A 24 -2.85 1.47 -7.55
N LEU A 25 -3.68 2.01 -8.44
CA LEU A 25 -3.80 1.64 -9.85
C LEU A 25 -3.14 2.71 -10.73
N SER A 26 -1.84 2.88 -10.59
CA SER A 26 -1.01 3.81 -11.38
C SER A 26 -0.70 3.31 -12.79
N ILE A 27 -1.75 2.91 -13.54
CA ILE A 27 -1.69 2.56 -14.97
C ILE A 27 -1.86 3.81 -15.85
N GLU A 28 -1.86 3.68 -17.18
CA GLU A 28 -2.12 4.82 -18.09
C GLU A 28 -3.38 5.60 -17.72
N GLU A 29 -3.27 6.93 -17.73
CA GLU A 29 -4.32 7.85 -17.28
C GLU A 29 -5.64 7.68 -18.04
N MET A 30 -5.59 7.56 -19.37
CA MET A 30 -6.79 7.33 -20.18
C MET A 30 -7.56 6.07 -19.77
N LYS A 31 -6.85 5.01 -19.35
CA LYS A 31 -7.49 3.79 -18.86
C LYS A 31 -8.19 4.04 -17.53
N ARG A 32 -7.62 4.86 -16.64
CA ARG A 32 -8.22 5.24 -15.36
C ARG A 32 -9.45 6.13 -15.54
N ILE A 33 -9.39 7.08 -16.48
CA ILE A 33 -10.54 7.93 -16.85
C ILE A 33 -11.73 7.07 -17.31
N SER A 34 -11.48 6.05 -18.13
CA SER A 34 -12.52 5.13 -18.61
C SER A 34 -12.94 4.06 -17.59
N MET A 35 -12.31 4.00 -16.41
CA MET A 35 -12.49 2.88 -15.48
C MET A 35 -13.69 3.10 -14.55
N ASP A 36 -14.70 2.23 -14.67
CA ASP A 36 -15.81 2.23 -13.73
C ASP A 36 -15.34 1.85 -12.31
N LYS A 37 -15.86 2.58 -11.32
CA LYS A 37 -15.58 2.40 -9.89
C LYS A 37 -14.08 2.42 -9.55
N PHE A 38 -13.32 3.30 -10.21
CA PHE A 38 -11.87 3.41 -10.06
C PHE A 38 -11.40 3.49 -8.59
N LEU A 39 -11.97 4.40 -7.80
CA LEU A 39 -11.60 4.55 -6.38
C LEU A 39 -11.94 3.31 -5.55
N GLN A 40 -13.06 2.64 -5.82
CA GLN A 40 -13.43 1.40 -5.14
C GLN A 40 -12.45 0.27 -5.49
N ARG A 41 -11.92 0.24 -6.71
CA ARG A 41 -10.89 -0.72 -7.11
C ARG A 41 -9.55 -0.45 -6.41
N GLU A 42 -9.17 0.82 -6.23
CA GLU A 42 -8.02 1.17 -5.38
C GLU A 42 -8.25 0.82 -3.90
N ASN A 43 -9.50 0.72 -3.44
CA ASN A 43 -9.82 0.24 -2.09
C ASN A 43 -10.07 -1.28 -1.99
N ALA A 44 -10.01 -2.03 -3.09
CA ALA A 44 -10.46 -3.43 -3.15
C ALA A 44 -9.61 -4.41 -2.31
N GLN A 45 -8.43 -3.98 -1.87
CA GLN A 45 -7.51 -4.79 -1.07
C GLN A 45 -7.47 -4.40 0.41
N ILE A 46 -8.53 -3.76 0.92
CA ILE A 46 -8.67 -3.42 2.34
C ILE A 46 -8.53 -4.64 3.27
N SER A 47 -8.87 -5.85 2.81
CA SER A 47 -8.66 -7.08 3.57
C SER A 47 -7.19 -7.37 3.93
N ARG A 48 -6.22 -6.69 3.29
CA ARG A 48 -4.81 -6.78 3.67
C ARG A 48 -4.55 -6.35 5.11
N ILE A 49 -5.44 -5.57 5.73
CA ILE A 49 -5.35 -5.22 7.15
C ILE A 49 -5.31 -6.46 8.06
N PHE A 50 -5.86 -7.60 7.62
CA PHE A 50 -5.86 -8.83 8.41
C PHE A 50 -4.47 -9.49 8.51
N ALA A 51 -3.46 -8.99 7.79
CA ALA A 51 -2.07 -9.41 7.98
C ALA A 51 -1.56 -9.08 9.41
N THR A 52 -2.23 -8.19 10.16
CA THR A 52 -1.98 -8.01 11.60
C THR A 52 -2.26 -9.25 12.45
N LYS A 53 -2.80 -10.33 11.87
CA LYS A 53 -2.81 -11.65 12.54
C LYS A 53 -1.38 -12.08 12.93
N ASP A 54 -0.36 -11.68 12.16
CA ASP A 54 1.03 -11.74 12.63
C ASP A 54 1.23 -10.68 13.73
N PRO A 55 1.62 -11.07 14.96
CA PRO A 55 1.82 -10.14 16.08
C PRO A 55 2.99 -9.17 15.85
N ASN A 56 3.83 -9.43 14.84
CA ASN A 56 4.94 -8.55 14.46
C ASN A 56 4.58 -7.55 13.36
N VAL A 57 3.34 -7.53 12.87
CA VAL A 57 2.92 -6.65 11.78
C VAL A 57 2.04 -5.53 12.30
N ASP A 58 2.48 -4.31 12.05
CA ASP A 58 1.66 -3.10 12.12
C ASP A 58 1.34 -2.65 10.70
N ILE A 59 0.14 -2.11 10.46
CA ILE A 59 -0.32 -1.75 9.13
C ILE A 59 -0.67 -0.28 9.08
N ILE A 60 -0.14 0.41 8.08
CA ILE A 60 -0.66 1.69 7.61
C ILE A 60 -1.39 1.42 6.31
N TYR A 61 -2.71 1.52 6.31
CA TYR A 61 -3.52 1.37 5.11
C TYR A 61 -3.88 2.75 4.56
N VAL A 62 -3.39 3.06 3.35
CA VAL A 62 -3.74 4.31 2.68
C VAL A 62 -5.02 4.09 1.88
N SER A 63 -6.06 4.86 2.17
CA SER A 63 -7.37 4.76 1.53
C SER A 63 -7.57 5.88 0.50
N PRO A 64 -8.22 5.59 -0.65
CA PRO A 64 -8.51 6.58 -1.69
C PRO A 64 -9.71 7.48 -1.39
N PHE A 65 -10.31 7.38 -0.20
CA PHE A 65 -11.36 8.27 0.28
C PHE A 65 -11.49 8.16 1.80
N GLN A 66 -12.19 9.11 2.42
CA GLN A 66 -12.45 9.03 3.85
C GLN A 66 -13.47 7.90 4.12
N MET A 67 -13.04 6.86 4.84
CA MET A 67 -13.96 5.78 5.22
C MET A 67 -14.95 6.24 6.28
N THR A 68 -16.18 5.74 6.17
CA THR A 68 -17.22 6.03 7.14
C THR A 68 -16.94 5.31 8.48
N PRO A 69 -17.46 5.83 9.60
CA PRO A 69 -17.37 5.15 10.90
C PRO A 69 -17.90 3.71 10.86
N ASP A 70 -18.97 3.45 10.10
CA ASP A 70 -19.56 2.11 9.98
C ASP A 70 -18.61 1.12 9.29
N VAL A 71 -17.94 1.55 8.22
CA VAL A 71 -16.94 0.72 7.52
C VAL A 71 -15.75 0.43 8.44
N LEU A 72 -15.26 1.45 9.15
CA LEU A 72 -14.19 1.28 10.14
C LEU A 72 -14.60 0.36 11.29
N GLY A 73 -15.83 0.52 11.80
CA GLY A 73 -16.40 -0.31 12.86
C GLY A 73 -16.57 -1.76 12.43
N TYR A 74 -17.03 -2.00 11.20
CA TYR A 74 -17.12 -3.34 10.61
C TYR A 74 -15.77 -4.06 10.59
N TYR A 75 -14.73 -3.42 10.05
CA TYR A 75 -13.39 -4.04 10.00
C TYR A 75 -12.78 -4.20 11.40
N THR A 76 -12.99 -3.23 12.29
CA THR A 76 -12.58 -3.34 13.70
C THR A 76 -13.21 -4.56 14.35
N LYS A 77 -14.52 -4.79 14.11
CA LYS A 77 -15.21 -5.94 14.68
C LYS A 77 -14.67 -7.27 14.18
N ILE A 78 -14.32 -7.36 12.90
CA ILE A 78 -13.69 -8.57 12.33
C ILE A 78 -12.31 -8.82 12.97
N LEU A 79 -11.51 -7.78 13.18
CA LEU A 79 -10.21 -7.90 13.86
C LEU A 79 -10.37 -8.42 15.29
N GLU A 80 -11.38 -7.94 16.03
CA GLU A 80 -11.71 -8.44 17.37
C GLU A 80 -12.15 -9.90 17.38
N ILE A 81 -13.04 -10.30 16.45
CA ILE A 81 -13.52 -11.68 16.34
C ILE A 81 -12.38 -12.65 16.00
N GLY A 82 -11.40 -12.21 15.22
CA GLY A 82 -10.23 -13.01 14.85
C GLY A 82 -9.22 -13.24 15.98
N ASP A 83 -9.54 -12.83 17.21
CA ASP A 83 -8.68 -12.87 18.39
C ASP A 83 -7.31 -12.20 18.15
N ILE A 84 -7.33 -11.15 17.32
CA ILE A 84 -6.13 -10.39 17.01
C ILE A 84 -5.95 -9.38 18.14
N GLU A 85 -5.26 -9.78 19.21
CA GLU A 85 -4.95 -8.91 20.33
C GLU A 85 -4.40 -7.57 19.84
N SER A 86 -5.04 -6.49 20.28
CA SER A 86 -4.71 -5.12 19.88
C SER A 86 -4.65 -4.87 18.35
N GLY A 87 -5.30 -5.71 17.52
CA GLY A 87 -5.32 -5.57 16.06
C GLY A 87 -5.82 -4.20 15.61
N SER A 88 -6.87 -3.69 16.26
CA SER A 88 -7.40 -2.34 16.03
C SER A 88 -6.41 -1.21 16.36
N LYS A 89 -5.48 -1.43 17.29
CA LYS A 89 -4.42 -0.46 17.63
C LYS A 89 -3.25 -0.51 16.65
N ARG A 90 -3.07 -1.63 15.95
CA ARG A 90 -1.98 -1.87 14.98
C ARG A 90 -2.37 -1.57 13.54
N VAL A 91 -3.65 -1.39 13.25
CA VAL A 91 -4.15 -0.95 11.94
C VAL A 91 -4.41 0.56 11.98
N HIS A 92 -3.71 1.29 11.12
CA HIS A 92 -3.83 2.73 10.97
C HIS A 92 -4.33 3.07 9.58
N PHE A 93 -5.59 3.48 9.49
CA PHE A 93 -6.16 4.00 8.26
C PHE A 93 -5.74 5.46 8.04
N MET A 94 -5.27 5.78 6.84
CA MET A 94 -4.88 7.13 6.45
C MET A 94 -5.49 7.51 5.11
N THR A 95 -6.08 8.70 5.05
CA THR A 95 -6.55 9.30 3.80
C THR A 95 -5.64 10.47 3.48
N PRO A 96 -5.08 10.58 2.26
CA PRO A 96 -4.36 11.76 1.81
C PRO A 96 -5.19 13.05 2.01
N GLU A 97 -4.58 14.14 2.48
CA GLU A 97 -5.34 15.37 2.72
C GLU A 97 -5.86 16.01 1.42
N ASN A 98 -7.01 16.67 1.49
CA ASN A 98 -7.67 17.31 0.34
C ASN A 98 -7.98 16.39 -0.84
N ILE A 99 -8.16 15.08 -0.61
CA ILE A 99 -8.39 14.09 -1.67
C ILE A 99 -9.52 14.47 -2.64
N GLU A 100 -10.60 15.06 -2.12
CA GLU A 100 -11.77 15.53 -2.88
C GLU A 100 -11.45 16.66 -3.89
N LYS A 101 -10.29 17.31 -3.78
CA LYS A 101 -9.87 18.41 -4.68
C LYS A 101 -9.07 17.90 -5.88
N PHE A 102 -8.61 16.66 -5.87
CA PHE A 102 -7.87 16.08 -6.98
C PHE A 102 -8.84 15.57 -8.06
N PRO A 103 -8.41 15.52 -9.34
CA PRO A 103 -9.20 14.86 -10.37
C PRO A 103 -9.43 13.38 -10.04
N ASN A 104 -10.65 12.88 -10.26
CA ASN A 104 -11.06 11.50 -9.92
C ASN A 104 -10.24 10.39 -10.60
N HIS A 105 -9.43 10.73 -11.61
CA HIS A 105 -8.56 9.80 -12.33
C HIS A 105 -7.09 9.82 -11.84
N PHE A 106 -6.75 10.65 -10.85
CA PHE A 106 -5.43 10.58 -10.20
C PHE A 106 -5.34 9.29 -9.40
N SER A 107 -4.22 8.58 -9.53
CA SER A 107 -4.03 7.36 -8.74
C SER A 107 -3.72 7.69 -7.28
N LEU A 108 -4.03 6.76 -6.38
CA LEU A 108 -3.77 6.91 -4.95
C LEU A 108 -2.32 7.29 -4.64
N THR A 109 -1.35 6.69 -5.32
CA THR A 109 0.07 7.03 -5.13
C THR A 109 0.38 8.45 -5.59
N GLN A 110 -0.21 8.93 -6.70
CA GLN A 110 -0.07 10.33 -7.14
C GLN A 110 -0.65 11.30 -6.11
N ILE A 111 -1.87 11.03 -5.63
CA ILE A 111 -2.51 11.85 -4.60
C ILE A 111 -1.64 11.88 -3.35
N LEU A 112 -1.18 10.72 -2.88
CA LEU A 112 -0.30 10.63 -1.70
C LEU A 112 1.01 11.42 -1.87
N LEU A 113 1.62 11.40 -3.06
CA LEU A 113 2.81 12.19 -3.37
C LEU A 113 2.56 13.71 -3.28
N TYR A 114 1.34 14.16 -3.60
CA TYR A 114 0.90 15.55 -3.49
C TYR A 114 0.30 15.91 -2.11
N SER A 115 0.32 14.98 -1.15
CA SER A 115 -0.23 15.14 0.20
C SER A 115 0.89 15.19 1.26
N PRO A 116 1.58 16.35 1.42
CA PRO A 116 2.72 16.49 2.31
C PRO A 116 2.43 16.21 3.80
N LYS A 117 1.23 16.53 4.30
CA LYS A 117 0.86 16.30 5.72
C LYS A 117 0.72 14.81 5.99
N THR A 118 0.01 14.07 5.12
CA THR A 118 -0.10 12.60 5.23
C THR A 118 1.26 11.93 5.08
N LEU A 119 2.10 12.35 4.12
CA LEU A 119 3.48 11.86 4.01
C LEU A 119 4.31 12.11 5.28
N GLN A 120 4.21 13.30 5.88
CA GLN A 120 4.92 13.61 7.11
C GLN A 120 4.43 12.75 8.28
N ARG A 121 3.12 12.51 8.38
CA ARG A 121 2.54 11.62 9.38
C ARG A 121 3.06 10.18 9.23
N ILE A 122 3.07 9.66 8.00
CA ILE A 122 3.63 8.33 7.71
C ILE A 122 5.10 8.27 8.13
N LYS A 123 5.92 9.26 7.72
CA LYS A 123 7.34 9.35 8.11
C LYS A 123 7.55 9.34 9.61
N SER A 124 6.76 10.11 10.35
CA SER A 124 6.85 10.15 11.82
C SER A 124 6.53 8.79 12.44
N MET A 125 5.53 8.07 11.90
CA MET A 125 5.12 6.77 12.43
C MET A 125 6.13 5.66 12.19
N ILE A 126 6.85 5.71 11.07
CA ILE A 126 7.87 4.71 10.68
C ILE A 126 9.29 5.05 11.15
N LYS A 127 9.51 6.23 11.74
CA LYS A 127 10.84 6.69 12.14
C LYS A 127 11.50 5.67 13.09
N GLY A 128 12.68 5.19 12.71
CA GLY A 128 13.47 4.23 13.50
C GLY A 128 12.89 2.80 13.53
N LYS A 129 11.88 2.50 12.71
CA LYS A 129 11.25 1.18 12.64
C LYS A 129 11.51 0.52 11.28
N GLN A 130 11.49 -0.81 11.26
CA GLN A 130 11.50 -1.55 10.00
C GLN A 130 10.18 -1.29 9.28
N ALA A 131 10.23 -0.73 8.08
CA ALA A 131 9.03 -0.45 7.29
C ALA A 131 9.28 -0.66 5.79
N TYR A 132 8.21 -0.98 5.05
CA TYR A 132 8.23 -1.07 3.59
C TYR A 132 6.85 -0.79 3.00
N ILE A 133 6.82 -0.38 1.73
CA ILE A 133 5.59 -0.17 0.97
C ILE A 133 5.12 -1.50 0.41
N VAL A 134 3.84 -1.82 0.58
CA VAL A 134 3.17 -2.95 -0.07
C VAL A 134 2.23 -2.38 -1.15
N PRO A 135 2.66 -2.35 -2.43
CA PRO A 135 1.87 -1.75 -3.49
C PRO A 135 0.72 -2.66 -3.94
N GLY A 136 -0.24 -2.08 -4.66
CA GLY A 136 -1.26 -2.83 -5.41
C GLY A 136 -0.66 -3.41 -6.69
N SER A 137 -0.27 -2.51 -7.61
CA SER A 137 0.56 -2.79 -8.77
C SER A 137 1.72 -1.80 -8.78
N VAL A 138 2.96 -2.28 -8.97
CA VAL A 138 4.12 -1.38 -8.93
C VAL A 138 4.16 -0.51 -10.17
N SER A 139 4.37 0.78 -9.94
CA SER A 139 4.55 1.81 -10.94
C SER A 139 5.76 2.68 -10.63
N GLN A 140 6.10 3.59 -11.54
CA GLN A 140 7.12 4.61 -11.30
C GLN A 140 6.74 5.55 -10.13
N ASP A 141 5.44 5.76 -9.88
CA ASP A 141 5.01 6.59 -8.77
C ASP A 141 5.26 5.91 -7.43
N ASP A 142 5.19 4.58 -7.35
CA ASP A 142 5.55 3.85 -6.13
C ASP A 142 7.06 3.92 -5.86
N VAL A 143 7.88 3.93 -6.91
CA VAL A 143 9.33 4.19 -6.81
C VAL A 143 9.60 5.60 -6.30
N LYS A 144 8.90 6.62 -6.80
CA LYS A 144 9.00 7.98 -6.26
C LYS A 144 8.57 8.05 -4.80
N LEU A 145 7.49 7.35 -4.43
CA LEU A 145 7.01 7.27 -3.06
C LEU A 145 8.05 6.59 -2.14
N SER A 146 8.69 5.51 -2.59
CA SER A 146 9.72 4.80 -1.84
C SER A 146 10.94 5.69 -1.59
N ILE A 147 11.36 6.46 -2.60
CA ILE A 147 12.42 7.47 -2.47
C ILE A 147 11.99 8.55 -1.47
N ARG A 148 10.76 9.05 -1.60
CA ARG A 148 10.24 10.12 -0.74
C ARG A 148 10.15 9.70 0.72
N LEU A 149 9.74 8.46 1.01
CA LEU A 149 9.64 7.89 2.35
C LEU A 149 10.97 7.27 2.84
N ALA A 150 11.95 7.09 1.97
CA ALA A 150 13.24 6.45 2.24
C ALA A 150 13.12 5.01 2.77
N ILE A 151 12.19 4.23 2.21
CA ILE A 151 11.94 2.83 2.58
C ILE A 151 11.79 1.96 1.31
N PRO A 152 12.09 0.65 1.39
CA PRO A 152 11.96 -0.24 0.24
C PRO A 152 10.49 -0.51 -0.13
N ILE A 153 10.30 -1.04 -1.33
CA ILE A 153 9.03 -1.56 -1.84
C ILE A 153 9.06 -3.08 -1.71
N PHE A 154 7.97 -3.69 -1.27
CA PHE A 154 7.78 -5.13 -1.28
C PHE A 154 7.33 -5.57 -2.68
N SER A 155 8.28 -5.62 -3.61
CA SER A 155 8.06 -6.04 -4.99
C SER A 155 9.26 -6.74 -5.59
N GLY A 156 9.04 -7.41 -6.73
CA GLY A 156 10.11 -7.75 -7.65
C GLY A 156 10.77 -6.50 -8.25
N GLU A 157 11.70 -6.69 -9.18
CA GLU A 157 12.35 -5.59 -9.90
C GLU A 157 11.30 -4.73 -10.64
N PRO A 158 11.09 -3.45 -10.25
CA PRO A 158 10.03 -2.61 -10.83
C PRO A 158 10.13 -2.47 -12.35
N GLN A 159 11.36 -2.45 -12.88
CA GLN A 159 11.62 -2.32 -14.33
C GLN A 159 11.20 -3.56 -15.12
N LYS A 160 11.24 -4.74 -14.51
CA LYS A 160 10.89 -6.01 -15.17
C LYS A 160 9.43 -6.42 -14.95
N GLN A 161 8.76 -5.82 -13.98
CA GLN A 161 7.40 -6.20 -13.59
C GLN A 161 6.41 -6.07 -14.75
N HIS A 162 6.46 -4.98 -15.51
CA HIS A 162 5.53 -4.78 -16.64
C HIS A 162 5.65 -5.91 -17.68
N LEU A 163 6.88 -6.28 -18.03
CA LEU A 163 7.13 -7.37 -18.97
C LEU A 163 6.44 -8.66 -18.52
N TYR A 164 6.67 -9.08 -17.28
CA TYR A 164 6.15 -10.35 -16.77
C TYR A 164 4.69 -10.32 -16.31
N SER A 165 4.08 -9.13 -16.24
CA SER A 165 2.64 -8.97 -15.93
C SER A 165 1.75 -9.17 -17.18
N THR A 166 2.33 -9.28 -18.37
CA THR A 166 1.60 -9.57 -19.61
C THR A 166 1.49 -11.07 -19.88
N LYS A 167 0.43 -11.50 -20.56
CA LYS A 167 0.26 -12.91 -20.99
C LYS A 167 1.44 -13.40 -21.83
N SER A 168 1.95 -12.57 -22.75
CA SER A 168 3.09 -12.90 -23.62
C SER A 168 4.41 -12.93 -22.86
N GLY A 169 4.63 -12.03 -21.92
CA GLY A 169 5.84 -12.03 -21.10
C GLY A 169 5.88 -13.19 -20.10
N ALA A 170 4.75 -13.57 -19.51
CA ALA A 170 4.66 -14.73 -18.63
C ALA A 170 5.04 -16.04 -19.36
N LYS A 171 4.65 -16.21 -20.63
CA LYS A 171 5.05 -17.37 -21.45
C LYS A 171 6.57 -17.55 -21.51
N LYS A 172 7.36 -16.46 -21.53
CA LYS A 172 8.84 -16.54 -21.57
C LYS A 172 9.48 -17.14 -20.30
N ILE A 173 8.73 -17.25 -19.20
CA ILE A 173 9.20 -17.84 -17.95
C ILE A 173 8.79 -19.31 -17.85
N PHE A 174 7.57 -19.64 -18.29
CA PHE A 174 6.93 -20.93 -18.02
C PHE A 174 6.89 -21.89 -19.21
N GLN A 175 7.29 -21.44 -20.40
CA GLN A 175 7.55 -22.29 -21.57
C GLN A 175 9.06 -22.46 -21.73
#